data_AF-Q3BM57-F1
#
_entry.id   AF-Q3BM57-F1
#
_cell.length_a   1.000
_cell.length_b   1.000
_cell.length_c   1.000
_cell.angle_alpha   90.00
_cell.angle_beta   90.00
_cell.angle_gamma   90.00
#
_symmetry.space_group_name_H-M   'P 1'
#
loop_
_entity.id
_entity.type
_entity.pdbx_description
1 polymer ?
#
loop_
_entity_poly.entity_id
_entity_poly.type
_entity_poly.pdbx_seq_one_letter_code
_entity_poly.pdbx_strand_id
1 'polypeptide(L)'
;MSTDVLCDWTDARIPANFPDPGLQGLHAATPDFGGLTGPGDSGGPVVSSSGVMHGIVKGQYDNLNMMFYTSTAQFFREQPDYTIAPPN
;
A
#
# COMPACT_ATOMS: atom_id res chain seq x y z
N MET A 1 15.59 11.03 13.63
CA MET A 1 14.23 10.51 13.79
C MET A 1 14.03 9.51 12.68
N SER A 2 13.93 8.22 13.03
CA SER A 2 13.59 7.17 12.07
C SER A 2 12.15 7.42 11.64
N THR A 3 11.89 7.56 10.34
CA THR A 3 10.55 7.46 9.78
C THR A 3 10.18 5.98 9.88
N ASP A 4 9.76 5.56 11.08
CA ASP A 4 9.51 4.17 11.39
C ASP A 4 8.51 3.64 10.39
N VAL A 5 9.00 2.69 9.60
CA VAL A 5 8.21 1.94 8.65
C VAL A 5 7.08 1.33 9.46
N LEU A 6 5.86 1.78 9.17
CA LEU A 6 4.64 1.11 9.59
C LEU A 6 4.71 -0.27 8.92
N CYS A 7 5.24 -1.27 9.64
CA CYS A 7 5.63 -2.58 9.09
C CYS A 7 4.67 -3.70 9.48
N ASP A 8 3.77 -3.45 10.42
CA ASP A 8 2.80 -4.43 10.90
C ASP A 8 1.41 -4.03 10.42
N TRP A 9 0.97 -4.74 9.38
CA TRP A 9 -0.36 -4.61 8.83
C TRP A 9 -1.00 -5.98 8.66
N THR A 10 -2.30 -6.01 8.89
CA THR A 10 -3.15 -7.13 8.50
C THR A 10 -3.81 -6.86 7.16
N ASP A 11 -3.80 -7.86 6.27
CA ASP A 11 -4.54 -7.82 5.00
C ASP A 11 -6.03 -7.50 5.26
N ALA A 12 -6.54 -6.46 4.60
CA ALA A 12 -7.92 -6.03 4.71
C ALA A 12 -8.67 -6.23 3.39
N ARG A 13 -9.97 -6.48 3.49
CA ARG A 13 -10.85 -6.56 2.32
C ARG A 13 -11.58 -5.25 2.12
N ILE A 14 -11.44 -4.66 0.94
CA ILE A 14 -12.29 -3.57 0.49
C ILE A 14 -13.74 -4.09 0.43
N PRO A 15 -14.70 -3.44 1.09
CA PRO A 15 -16.10 -3.85 1.04
C PRO A 15 -16.59 -3.99 -0.41
N ALA A 16 -17.32 -5.06 -0.70
CA ALA A 16 -17.94 -5.24 -2.00
C ALA A 16 -18.90 -4.07 -2.28
N ASN A 17 -18.86 -3.53 -3.50
CA ASN A 17 -19.65 -2.37 -3.93
C ASN A 17 -19.34 -1.07 -3.16
N PHE A 18 -18.14 -0.91 -2.59
CA PHE A 18 -17.75 0.39 -2.04
C PHE A 18 -17.83 1.47 -3.13
N PRO A 19 -18.47 2.62 -2.88
CA PRO A 19 -18.90 3.56 -3.93
C PRO A 19 -17.76 4.40 -4.54
N ASP A 20 -16.50 4.08 -4.23
CA ASP A 20 -15.34 4.79 -4.79
C ASP A 20 -14.69 3.98 -5.93
N PRO A 21 -14.86 4.42 -7.20
CA PRO A 21 -14.24 3.74 -8.34
C PRO A 21 -12.70 3.81 -8.30
N GLY A 22 -12.11 4.77 -7.59
CA GLY A 22 -10.66 4.91 -7.43
C GLY A 22 -10.00 3.79 -6.62
N LEU A 23 -10.80 3.00 -5.89
CA LEU A 23 -10.37 1.83 -5.12
C LEU A 23 -10.45 0.51 -5.90
N GLN A 24 -11.03 0.50 -7.11
CA GLN A 24 -11.12 -0.72 -7.91
C GLN A 24 -9.72 -1.23 -8.27
N GLY A 25 -9.48 -2.51 -7.99
CA GLY A 25 -8.20 -3.16 -8.23
C GLY A 25 -7.14 -2.91 -7.16
N LEU A 26 -7.38 -2.00 -6.21
CA LEU A 26 -6.44 -1.78 -5.09
C LEU A 26 -6.53 -2.91 -4.06
N HIS A 27 -5.44 -3.06 -3.33
CA HIS A 27 -5.38 -3.85 -2.12
C HIS A 27 -5.53 -2.94 -0.90
N ALA A 28 -5.97 -3.51 0.22
CA ALA A 28 -6.15 -2.78 1.47
C ALA A 28 -5.43 -3.47 2.62
N ALA A 29 -5.01 -2.67 3.58
CA ALA A 29 -4.33 -3.10 4.79
C ALA A 29 -4.81 -2.26 5.98
N THR A 30 -4.88 -2.88 7.16
CA THR A 30 -5.15 -2.21 8.43
C THR A 30 -3.91 -2.24 9.30
N PRO A 31 -3.55 -1.16 10.01
CA PRO A 31 -2.38 -1.13 10.88
C PRO A 31 -2.67 -1.98 12.11
N ASP A 32 -1.70 -2.81 12.49
CA ASP A 32 -1.76 -3.51 13.78
C ASP A 32 -1.38 -2.55 14.92
N PHE A 33 -0.55 -1.54 14.62
CA PHE A 33 -0.14 -0.47 15.55
C PHE A 33 0.06 0.88 14.81
N GLY A 34 -0.23 2.00 15.48
CA GLY A 34 0.01 3.35 14.95
C GLY A 34 -1.10 3.91 14.06
N GLY A 35 -0.77 4.97 13.31
CA GLY A 35 -1.66 5.58 12.32
C GLY A 35 -1.55 4.92 10.96
N LEU A 36 -2.59 5.04 10.13
CA LEU A 36 -2.64 4.44 8.80
C LEU A 36 -1.59 4.98 7.84
N THR A 37 -1.62 6.28 7.57
CA THR A 37 -0.65 7.03 6.76
C THR A 37 -0.81 8.51 7.10
N GLY A 38 0.20 9.31 6.80
CA GLY A 38 0.17 10.77 6.88
C GLY A 38 0.29 11.43 5.51
N PRO A 39 0.02 12.75 5.43
CA PRO A 39 0.34 13.53 4.25
C PRO A 39 1.83 13.36 3.86
N GLY A 40 2.08 12.91 2.64
CA GLY A 40 3.44 12.66 2.13
C GLY A 40 3.81 11.18 2.01
N ASP A 41 3.03 10.26 2.59
CA ASP A 41 3.32 8.81 2.53
C ASP A 41 2.88 8.18 1.19
N SER A 42 2.05 8.88 0.40
CA SER A 42 1.68 8.45 -0.95
C SER A 42 2.92 8.26 -1.84
N GLY A 43 3.00 7.12 -2.51
CA GLY A 43 4.18 6.72 -3.28
C GLY A 43 5.24 5.97 -2.46
N GLY A 44 5.10 5.92 -1.14
CA GLY A 44 5.93 5.11 -0.26
C GLY A 44 5.74 3.60 -0.49
N PRO A 45 6.74 2.78 -0.16
CA PRO A 45 6.67 1.34 -0.33
C PRO A 45 5.86 0.68 0.80
N VAL A 46 5.00 -0.27 0.44
CA VAL A 46 4.37 -1.20 1.40
C VAL A 46 5.26 -2.42 1.50
N VAL A 47 5.92 -2.60 2.65
CA VAL A 47 6.88 -3.69 2.89
C VAL A 47 6.52 -4.49 4.13
N SER A 48 6.78 -5.80 4.09
CA SER A 48 6.71 -6.64 5.29
C SER A 48 7.90 -6.36 6.21
N SER A 49 7.79 -6.79 7.47
CA SER A 49 8.90 -6.81 8.43
C SER A 49 10.12 -7.62 7.96
N SER A 50 9.92 -8.58 7.04
CA SER A 50 11.00 -9.33 6.39
C SER A 50 11.60 -8.63 5.16
N GLY A 51 11.19 -7.39 4.86
CA GLY A 51 11.70 -6.59 3.75
C GLY A 51 11.12 -6.95 2.38
N VAL A 52 9.99 -7.66 2.32
CA VAL A 52 9.34 -8.00 1.04
C VAL A 52 8.39 -6.89 0.63
N MET A 53 8.54 -6.36 -0.59
CA MET A 53 7.66 -5.32 -1.12
C MET A 53 6.35 -5.90 -1.66
N HIS A 54 5.23 -5.45 -1.10
CA HIS A 54 3.88 -5.82 -1.51
C HIS A 54 3.27 -4.81 -2.47
N GLY A 55 3.65 -3.54 -2.39
CA GLY A 55 3.07 -2.51 -3.24
C GLY A 55 3.51 -1.09 -2.94
N ILE A 56 2.73 -0.14 -3.42
CA ILE A 56 2.98 1.30 -3.35
C ILE A 56 1.75 1.98 -2.75
N VAL A 57 1.95 2.75 -1.69
CA VAL A 57 0.88 3.47 -0.97
C VAL A 57 0.17 4.43 -1.91
N LYS A 58 -1.15 4.34 -1.96
CA LYS A 58 -2.00 5.30 -2.69
C LYS A 58 -2.65 6.30 -1.74
N GLY A 59 -3.07 5.85 -0.56
CA GLY A 59 -3.63 6.70 0.49
C GLY A 59 -4.42 5.89 1.52
N GLN A 60 -5.32 6.56 2.24
CA GLN A 60 -6.16 5.94 3.27
C GLN A 60 -7.61 6.41 3.18
N TYR A 61 -8.50 5.65 3.81
CA TYR A 61 -9.86 6.05 4.15
C TYR A 61 -10.03 5.93 5.65
N ASP A 62 -10.11 7.08 6.31
CA ASP A 62 -10.26 7.14 7.78
C ASP A 62 -11.54 6.42 8.24
N ASN A 63 -12.63 6.55 7.48
CA ASN A 63 -13.92 5.91 7.79
C ASN A 63 -13.87 4.38 7.76
N LEU A 64 -12.96 3.81 6.97
CA LEU A 64 -12.77 2.36 6.89
C LEU A 64 -11.65 1.88 7.81
N ASN A 65 -10.90 2.81 8.41
CA ASN A 65 -9.64 2.54 9.10
C ASN A 65 -8.68 1.67 8.24
N MET A 66 -8.58 1.98 6.94
CA MET A 66 -7.80 1.20 5.96
C MET A 66 -6.88 2.07 5.12
N MET A 67 -5.70 1.52 4.82
CA MET A 67 -4.73 2.04 3.86
C MET A 67 -4.93 1.26 2.56
N PHE A 68 -4.81 1.94 1.43
CA PHE A 68 -4.87 1.32 0.11
C PHE A 68 -3.55 1.46 -0.61
N TYR A 69 -3.20 0.40 -1.33
CA TYR A 69 -1.99 0.35 -2.11
C TYR A 69 -2.22 -0.36 -3.44
N THR A 70 -1.44 0.05 -4.44
CA THR A 70 -1.31 -0.68 -5.70
C THR A 70 -0.33 -1.82 -5.47
N SER A 71 -0.72 -3.07 -5.75
CA SER A 71 0.21 -4.20 -5.59
C SER A 71 1.36 -4.12 -6.59
N THR A 72 2.53 -4.64 -6.23
CA THR A 72 3.67 -4.75 -7.16
C THR A 72 3.28 -5.51 -8.43
N ALA A 73 2.51 -6.59 -8.30
CA ALA A 73 1.98 -7.34 -9.44
C ALA A 73 1.11 -6.49 -10.37
N GLN A 74 0.23 -5.65 -9.82
CA GLN A 74 -0.56 -4.71 -10.63
C GLN A 74 0.33 -3.65 -11.28
N PHE A 75 1.29 -3.08 -10.55
CA PHE A 75 2.21 -2.07 -11.07
C PHE A 75 2.99 -2.57 -12.28
N PHE A 76 3.63 -3.74 -12.20
CA PHE A 76 4.38 -4.31 -13.33
C PHE A 76 3.48 -4.71 -14.51
N ARG A 77 2.23 -5.08 -14.25
CA ARG A 77 1.25 -5.32 -15.32
C ARG A 77 0.88 -4.04 -16.06
N GLU A 78 0.79 -2.91 -15.35
CA GLU A 78 0.46 -1.60 -15.92
C GLU A 78 1.67 -0.89 -16.53
N GLN A 79 2.89 -1.27 -16.11
CA GLN A 79 4.17 -0.74 -16.57
C GLN A 79 5.06 -1.88 -17.10
N PRO A 80 4.70 -2.51 -18.23
CA PRO A 80 5.37 -3.72 -18.71
C PRO A 80 6.85 -3.51 -19.06
N ASP A 81 7.25 -2.28 -19.36
CA ASP A 81 8.63 -1.91 -19.69
C ASP A 81 9.44 -1.44 -18.46
N TYR A 82 8.83 -1.37 -17.28
CA TYR A 82 9.53 -0.97 -16.07
C TYR A 82 10.46 -2.09 -15.59
N THR A 83 11.74 -1.76 -15.46
CA THR A 83 12.76 -2.68 -14.98
C THR A 83 13.35 -2.16 -13.67
N ILE A 84 13.43 -3.01 -12.66
CA ILE A 84 14.13 -2.67 -11.41
C ILE A 84 15.61 -2.52 -11.73
N ALA A 85 16.19 -1.40 -11.31
CA ALA A 85 17.63 -1.18 -11.46
C ALA A 85 18.41 -2.31 -10.75
N PRO A 86 19.52 -2.79 -11.34
CA PRO A 86 20.34 -3.81 -10.71
C PRO A 86 20.87 -3.31 -9.34
N PRO A 87 21.12 -4.22 -8.38
CA PRO A 87 21.74 -3.85 -7.12
C PRO A 87 23.14 -3.28 -7.38
N ASN A 88 23.50 -2.21 -6.66
CA ASN A 88 24.84 -1.63 -6.67
C ASN A 88 25.83 -2.49 -5.90
#